data_AF-A0A838SBJ2-F1
#
_entry.id   AF-A0A838SBJ2-F1
#
_cell.length_a   1.000
_cell.length_b   1.000
_cell.length_c   1.000
_cell.angle_alpha   90.00
_cell.angle_beta   90.00
_cell.angle_gamma   90.00
#
_symmetry.space_group_name_H-M   'P 1'
#
loop_
_entity.id
_entity.type
_entity.pdbx_description
1 polymer ?
#
loop_
_entity_poly.entity_id
_entity_poly.type
_entity_poly.pdbx_seq_one_letter_code
_entity_poly.pdbx_strand_id
1 'polypeptide(L)'
;MRDVTLFVNNEGETSTVSCGRLDEPLEPCNSETMKAAGSRLHILFLLGVITIMVLSGFAGNAVAGVLTVLEFGQKPNYPLSTDDGDIRQLTDGKLASFPMWEKKEAVGWSARAPVTLRLRVADGSSVQSPKAGTLRVHTVKGLYAGVDVPRQVDVYARDRQNNLQLVGSLAPDSAKLQDKDTHWLDIDISAATGALVMVVHATGKFLFLDEVEWRPSGVGRMPAQTSIVPNVEMALKESTRRTQQALLNSLESESRKMAVPLDRWAMHAWVQDPWAAIDPAQVGEHINVPLSGLDIRGYAGERESACLGIAVGEAVVTSGLRVTIDGLPVGSVKMFEVKPVVAANGQRVYDPLVPLNAGGQLTVQSGVPIYIWLDVNLTALGPGTHHFEIRLESNSSAISVPGRATVTATDVTHIKPLRAINWAYLSDMPIFRNQEAAARDLVDHGINVFVTQPEEIPGFALDGTWVDRQAGHFVRNVELAKQHGMLLLYMGWDAGRNPLGYTRGKPTIDPAAKERLLVWVGKLFAYLTAQGLPPDRWAFYPTDEPDRTGLQFVKAVAEALERWNPSIQ
;
A
#
# COMPACT_ATOMS: atom_id res chain seq x y z
N MET A 1 -42.19 18.23 8.24
CA MET A 1 -42.09 18.42 9.71
C MET A 1 -42.11 17.04 10.35
N ARG A 2 -40.92 16.54 10.72
CA ARG A 2 -40.63 15.49 11.70
C ARG A 2 -39.11 15.33 11.73
N ASP A 3 -38.54 15.94 12.75
CA ASP A 3 -37.38 15.60 13.58
C ASP A 3 -36.16 14.91 12.93
N VAL A 4 -35.07 15.67 12.89
CA VAL A 4 -33.70 15.13 12.89
C VAL A 4 -33.09 15.50 14.25
N THR A 5 -32.76 14.49 15.05
CA THR A 5 -32.05 14.63 16.31
C THR A 5 -30.54 14.73 16.04
N LEU A 6 -29.91 15.81 16.49
CA LEU A 6 -28.46 16.00 16.48
C LEU A 6 -27.91 15.77 17.89
N PHE A 7 -26.89 14.91 18.00
CA PHE A 7 -26.15 14.68 19.23
C PHE A 7 -25.23 15.89 19.52
N VAL A 8 -25.23 16.31 20.79
CA VAL A 8 -24.38 17.38 21.33
C VAL A 8 -23.13 16.75 21.92
N ASN A 9 -21.95 17.25 21.56
CA ASN A 9 -20.72 16.99 22.31
C ASN A 9 -20.47 18.10 23.33
N ASN A 10 -19.96 17.67 24.50
CA ASN A 10 -19.58 18.51 25.63
C ASN A 10 -18.44 19.45 25.23
N GLU A 11 -18.76 20.71 25.03
CA GLU A 11 -17.95 21.87 25.43
C GLU A 11 -18.77 23.12 25.09
N GLY A 12 -19.42 23.68 26.11
CA GLY A 12 -20.31 24.81 25.97
C GLY A 12 -19.54 26.10 25.74
N GLU A 13 -19.52 26.58 24.49
CA GLU A 13 -19.34 27.99 24.15
C GLU A 13 -20.01 28.26 22.79
N THR A 14 -21.11 29.01 22.79
CA THR A 14 -21.77 29.49 21.57
C THR A 14 -21.34 30.92 21.27
N SER A 15 -20.57 31.11 20.20
CA SER A 15 -20.39 32.41 19.55
C SER A 15 -21.28 32.49 18.30
N THR A 16 -22.22 33.42 18.29
CA THR A 16 -23.12 33.72 17.17
C THR A 16 -22.38 34.53 16.11
N VAL A 17 -22.21 33.98 14.90
CA VAL A 17 -21.79 34.73 13.71
C VAL A 17 -23.01 34.98 12.83
N SER A 18 -23.35 36.26 12.68
CA SER A 18 -24.41 36.74 11.77
C SER A 18 -23.83 36.89 10.35
N CYS A 19 -24.30 36.08 9.40
CA CYS A 19 -24.04 36.30 7.98
C CYS A 19 -25.02 37.37 7.46
N GLY A 20 -24.52 38.58 7.27
CA GLY A 20 -25.20 39.66 6.55
C GLY A 20 -25.24 39.41 5.05
N ARG A 21 -26.31 39.91 4.41
CA ARG A 21 -26.61 39.84 2.98
C ARG A 21 -25.48 40.43 2.11
N LEU A 22 -25.16 39.72 1.03
CA LEU A 22 -24.36 40.20 -0.09
C LEU A 22 -25.29 40.81 -1.14
N ASP A 23 -25.30 42.13 -1.26
CA ASP A 23 -25.75 42.87 -2.44
C ASP A 23 -25.13 44.26 -2.38
N GLU A 24 -23.99 44.48 -3.06
CA GLU A 24 -23.60 45.76 -3.68
C GLU A 24 -22.27 45.61 -4.47
N PRO A 25 -22.11 46.27 -5.64
CA PRO A 25 -20.96 46.11 -6.51
C PRO A 25 -19.79 47.03 -6.11
N LEU A 26 -18.56 46.50 -6.18
CA LEU A 26 -17.32 47.24 -5.93
C LEU A 26 -16.92 48.08 -7.16
N GLU A 27 -16.78 49.39 -6.98
CA GLU A 27 -16.08 50.28 -7.92
C GLU A 27 -14.54 50.14 -7.80
N PRO A 28 -13.78 50.37 -8.90
CA PRO A 28 -12.34 50.17 -8.90
C PRO A 28 -11.58 51.38 -8.34
N CYS A 29 -10.62 51.10 -7.45
CA CYS A 29 -9.72 52.08 -6.89
C CYS A 29 -8.61 52.45 -7.91
N ASN A 30 -8.53 53.74 -8.26
CA ASN A 30 -7.48 54.34 -9.08
C ASN A 30 -6.12 54.37 -8.35
N SER A 31 -5.05 54.06 -9.08
CA SER A 31 -3.66 54.18 -8.61
C SER A 31 -2.84 55.15 -9.47
N GLU A 32 -2.74 56.40 -9.03
CA GLU A 32 -1.66 57.36 -9.29
C GLU A 32 -1.53 58.15 -7.98
N THR A 33 -0.41 58.37 -7.30
CA THR A 33 0.86 58.99 -7.71
C THR A 33 1.72 59.04 -6.44
N MET A 34 3.03 58.82 -6.47
CA MET A 34 4.02 59.62 -5.71
C MET A 34 5.43 59.40 -6.28
N LYS A 35 6.00 60.48 -6.83
CA LYS A 35 7.42 60.63 -7.19
C LYS A 35 8.16 61.38 -6.06
N ALA A 36 9.35 60.87 -5.74
CA ALA A 36 10.64 61.55 -5.54
C ALA A 36 10.81 62.75 -4.58
N ALA A 37 11.76 62.62 -3.65
CA ALA A 37 12.84 63.58 -3.33
C ALA A 37 13.88 62.87 -2.43
N GLY A 38 15.15 62.70 -2.84
CA GLY A 38 16.30 63.56 -2.46
C GLY A 38 16.99 63.00 -1.20
N SER A 39 18.31 62.95 -1.00
CA SER A 39 19.46 63.53 -1.68
C SER A 39 20.75 62.83 -1.18
N ARG A 40 21.80 63.04 -1.97
CA ARG A 40 23.23 62.70 -1.86
C ARG A 40 23.87 62.88 -0.48
N LEU A 41 24.68 61.91 -0.03
CA LEU A 41 26.01 62.13 0.62
C LEU A 41 26.76 60.79 0.81
N HIS A 42 28.09 60.78 0.64
CA HIS A 42 29.07 59.69 0.89
C HIS A 42 29.59 58.88 -0.31
N ILE A 43 30.17 59.58 -1.29
CA ILE A 43 31.25 59.04 -2.14
C ILE A 43 32.52 59.77 -1.70
N LEU A 44 33.34 59.11 -0.87
CA LEU A 44 34.79 59.36 -0.64
C LEU A 44 35.26 58.60 0.61
N PHE A 45 35.24 57.25 0.59
CA PHE A 45 36.05 56.44 1.52
C PHE A 45 36.30 54.99 1.06
N LEU A 46 35.85 54.59 -0.14
CA LEU A 46 35.80 53.17 -0.58
C LEU A 46 36.77 52.81 -1.72
N LEU A 47 37.91 53.49 -1.84
CA LEU A 47 38.91 53.23 -2.90
C LEU A 47 40.31 52.86 -2.37
N GLY A 48 40.48 52.66 -1.07
CA GLY A 48 41.78 52.36 -0.45
C GLY A 48 41.97 50.92 0.07
N VAL A 49 40.95 50.06 0.06
CA VAL A 49 40.99 48.72 0.70
C VAL A 49 40.86 47.56 -0.31
N ILE A 50 40.66 47.84 -1.61
CA ILE A 50 40.41 46.81 -2.63
C ILE A 50 41.70 46.20 -3.24
N THR A 51 42.90 46.68 -2.89
CA THR A 51 44.14 46.26 -3.57
C THR A 51 45.01 45.25 -2.78
N ILE A 52 44.62 44.84 -1.56
CA ILE A 52 45.38 43.85 -0.75
C ILE A 52 44.47 42.71 -0.25
N MET A 53 43.63 42.16 -1.13
CA MET A 53 42.86 40.93 -0.89
C MET A 53 42.70 40.06 -2.15
N VAL A 54 43.67 40.13 -3.09
CA VAL A 54 43.62 39.40 -4.37
C VAL A 54 44.68 38.28 -4.47
N LEU A 55 45.44 37.99 -3.40
CA LEU A 55 46.53 36.99 -3.47
C LEU A 55 46.49 35.88 -2.40
N SER A 56 45.33 35.57 -1.84
CA SER A 56 45.18 34.40 -0.97
C SER A 56 43.77 33.81 -1.06
N GLY A 57 43.63 32.73 -1.82
CA GLY A 57 42.47 31.84 -1.71
C GLY A 57 41.61 31.61 -2.96
N PHE A 58 42.20 31.26 -4.11
CA PHE A 58 41.46 30.47 -5.10
C PHE A 58 41.78 28.99 -4.88
N ALA A 59 41.20 28.41 -3.82
CA ALA A 59 40.84 27.00 -3.92
C ALA A 59 39.80 26.94 -5.04
N GLY A 60 40.15 26.33 -6.17
CA GLY A 60 39.27 26.25 -7.33
C GLY A 60 37.94 25.65 -6.93
N ASN A 61 36.86 26.44 -6.97
CA ASN A 61 35.51 25.93 -6.92
C ASN A 61 35.37 24.98 -8.10
N ALA A 62 35.34 23.67 -7.82
CA ALA A 62 35.03 22.67 -8.82
C ALA A 62 33.70 23.07 -9.45
N VAL A 63 33.72 23.40 -10.76
CA VAL A 63 32.50 23.68 -11.51
C VAL A 63 31.62 22.45 -11.38
N ALA A 64 30.42 22.62 -10.81
CA ALA A 64 29.44 21.54 -10.70
C ALA A 64 29.32 20.87 -12.07
N GLY A 65 29.45 19.54 -12.12
CA GLY A 65 29.39 18.82 -13.37
C GLY A 65 28.01 18.98 -13.98
N VAL A 66 27.92 19.32 -15.26
CA VAL A 66 26.63 19.46 -15.95
C VAL A 66 25.92 18.10 -15.91
N LEU A 67 24.83 18.03 -15.16
CA LEU A 67 23.91 16.91 -15.12
C LEU A 67 22.69 17.26 -15.99
N THR A 68 22.08 16.28 -16.63
CA THR A 68 20.83 16.48 -17.37
C THR A 68 19.89 15.30 -17.13
N VAL A 69 18.64 15.58 -16.81
CA VAL A 69 17.58 14.57 -16.79
C VAL A 69 17.17 14.26 -18.23
N LEU A 70 17.09 12.99 -18.59
CA LEU A 70 16.76 12.54 -19.94
C LEU A 70 15.29 12.11 -20.05
N GLU A 71 14.80 11.36 -19.07
CA GLU A 71 13.43 10.86 -19.03
C GLU A 71 13.01 10.45 -17.62
N PHE A 72 11.70 10.44 -17.40
CA PHE A 72 11.05 9.83 -16.25
C PHE A 72 10.48 8.47 -16.62
N GLY A 73 10.70 7.45 -15.79
CA GLY A 73 9.97 6.18 -15.93
C GLY A 73 8.48 6.35 -15.66
N GLN A 74 8.14 7.19 -14.68
CA GLN A 74 6.77 7.57 -14.35
C GLN A 74 6.63 9.08 -14.57
N LYS A 75 5.81 9.48 -15.54
CA LYS A 75 5.57 10.91 -15.78
C LYS A 75 5.00 11.58 -14.52
N PRO A 76 5.48 12.79 -14.17
CA PRO A 76 4.86 13.65 -13.17
C PRO A 76 3.36 13.81 -13.46
N ASN A 77 2.57 13.91 -12.40
CA ASN A 77 1.10 13.95 -12.50
C ASN A 77 0.43 14.81 -11.43
N TYR A 78 1.19 15.60 -10.67
CA TYR A 78 0.62 16.48 -9.67
C TYR A 78 0.14 17.78 -10.34
N PRO A 79 -1.19 18.08 -10.38
CA PRO A 79 -1.73 19.11 -11.26
C PRO A 79 -1.15 20.52 -11.07
N LEU A 80 -0.76 20.88 -9.85
CA LEU A 80 -0.29 22.23 -9.54
C LEU A 80 1.16 22.45 -9.96
N SER A 81 1.99 21.41 -10.02
CA SER A 81 3.43 21.55 -10.28
C SER A 81 3.85 21.01 -11.66
N THR A 82 3.23 19.93 -12.14
CA THR A 82 3.52 19.33 -13.46
C THR A 82 3.29 20.28 -14.64
N ASP A 83 4.26 20.35 -15.57
CA ASP A 83 4.16 21.01 -16.88
C ASP A 83 5.16 20.43 -17.92
N ASP A 84 5.23 21.04 -19.12
CA ASP A 84 6.13 20.57 -20.20
C ASP A 84 7.63 20.79 -19.90
N GLY A 85 7.95 21.57 -18.86
CA GLY A 85 9.29 21.92 -18.39
C GLY A 85 9.88 20.97 -17.36
N ASP A 86 9.12 19.99 -16.85
CA ASP A 86 9.49 19.09 -15.75
C ASP A 86 10.93 18.51 -15.87
N ILE A 87 11.34 18.11 -17.08
CA ILE A 87 12.69 17.53 -17.29
C ILE A 87 13.79 18.56 -17.02
N ARG A 88 13.58 19.82 -17.40
CA ARG A 88 14.60 20.88 -17.28
C ARG A 88 14.65 21.44 -15.87
N GLN A 89 13.48 21.61 -15.24
CA GLN A 89 13.31 22.13 -13.89
C GLN A 89 14.22 21.42 -12.88
N LEU A 90 14.40 20.11 -13.00
CA LEU A 90 15.29 19.37 -12.08
C LEU A 90 16.79 19.69 -12.20
N THR A 91 17.20 20.57 -13.11
CA THR A 91 18.61 20.91 -13.38
C THR A 91 18.78 22.37 -13.84
N ASP A 92 17.79 23.24 -13.61
CA ASP A 92 17.82 24.61 -14.16
C ASP A 92 18.52 25.63 -13.24
N GLY A 93 18.91 25.20 -12.04
CA GLY A 93 19.61 25.95 -11.02
C GLY A 93 18.71 26.85 -10.17
N LYS A 94 17.38 26.75 -10.28
CA LYS A 94 16.42 27.58 -9.54
C LYS A 94 15.73 26.77 -8.46
N LEU A 95 15.97 27.17 -7.21
CA LEU A 95 15.34 26.48 -6.08
C LEU A 95 13.88 26.90 -5.87
N ALA A 96 13.00 25.90 -5.86
CA ALA A 96 11.61 26.05 -5.46
C ALA A 96 11.49 26.29 -3.94
N SER A 97 10.79 27.35 -3.55
CA SER A 97 10.52 27.65 -2.13
C SER A 97 9.40 26.76 -1.56
N PHE A 98 9.39 26.55 -0.24
CA PHE A 98 8.22 25.98 0.45
C PHE A 98 6.97 26.87 0.26
N PRO A 99 5.76 26.30 0.04
CA PRO A 99 5.50 24.89 -0.28
C PRO A 99 5.81 24.58 -1.75
N MET A 100 6.62 23.55 -2.01
CA MET A 100 7.06 23.21 -3.38
C MET A 100 5.91 22.71 -4.28
N TRP A 101 4.86 22.10 -3.71
CA TRP A 101 3.76 21.53 -4.49
C TRP A 101 2.88 22.56 -5.20
N GLU A 102 3.03 23.85 -4.88
CA GLU A 102 2.34 24.95 -5.54
C GLU A 102 3.21 25.66 -6.59
N LYS A 103 4.45 25.19 -6.79
CA LYS A 103 5.46 25.82 -7.63
C LYS A 103 5.63 25.04 -8.92
N LYS A 104 5.69 25.76 -10.04
CA LYS A 104 6.02 25.17 -11.35
C LYS A 104 7.52 24.89 -11.46
N GLU A 105 8.32 25.46 -10.58
CA GLU A 105 9.74 25.15 -10.45
C GLU A 105 9.96 23.71 -9.97
N ALA A 106 9.03 23.14 -9.18
CA ALA A 106 9.16 21.77 -8.67
C ALA A 106 8.42 20.73 -9.52
N VAL A 107 8.91 19.51 -9.53
CA VAL A 107 8.29 18.37 -10.19
C VAL A 107 7.58 17.47 -9.17
N GLY A 108 6.31 17.18 -9.42
CA GLY A 108 5.43 16.52 -8.45
C GLY A 108 4.77 15.24 -8.96
N TRP A 109 4.71 14.24 -8.09
CA TRP A 109 4.02 12.97 -8.31
C TRP A 109 2.96 12.73 -7.22
N SER A 110 1.80 12.20 -7.62
CA SER A 110 0.69 11.78 -6.77
C SER A 110 0.39 10.31 -6.99
N ALA A 111 0.47 9.52 -5.92
CA ALA A 111 0.28 8.07 -5.92
C ALA A 111 1.11 7.35 -7.00
N ARG A 112 2.33 7.87 -7.26
CA ARG A 112 3.26 7.37 -8.27
C ARG A 112 4.67 7.26 -7.71
N ALA A 113 4.85 6.40 -6.72
CA ALA A 113 6.18 6.00 -6.25
C ALA A 113 6.29 4.47 -6.26
N PRO A 114 7.49 3.90 -6.49
CA PRO A 114 8.74 4.60 -6.82
C PRO A 114 8.73 5.29 -8.19
N VAL A 115 9.56 6.33 -8.34
CA VAL A 115 9.84 6.99 -9.64
C VAL A 115 11.26 6.70 -10.09
N THR A 116 11.48 6.61 -11.41
CA THR A 116 12.83 6.49 -11.97
C THR A 116 13.20 7.69 -12.84
N LEU A 117 14.44 8.16 -12.70
CA LEU A 117 15.02 9.23 -13.50
C LEU A 117 16.25 8.69 -14.21
N ARG A 118 16.33 8.87 -15.53
CA ARG A 118 17.58 8.62 -16.27
C ARG A 118 18.34 9.91 -16.40
N LEU A 119 19.58 9.89 -15.95
CA LEU A 119 20.44 11.06 -15.87
C LEU A 119 21.63 10.88 -16.81
N ARG A 120 22.12 11.99 -17.37
CA ARG A 120 23.37 12.06 -18.11
C ARG A 120 24.35 12.95 -17.37
N VAL A 121 25.57 12.46 -17.18
CA VAL A 121 26.67 13.23 -16.59
C VAL A 121 27.58 13.71 -17.73
N ALA A 122 27.71 15.02 -17.92
CA ALA A 122 28.44 15.61 -19.05
C ALA A 122 29.88 16.05 -18.71
N ASP A 123 30.48 15.48 -17.66
CA ASP A 123 31.82 15.86 -17.18
C ASP A 123 32.95 14.95 -17.72
N GLY A 124 32.67 14.19 -18.78
CA GLY A 124 33.59 13.20 -19.36
C GLY A 124 33.61 11.85 -18.63
N SER A 125 32.77 11.64 -17.61
CA SER A 125 32.59 10.33 -16.98
C SER A 125 32.17 9.29 -18.02
N SER A 126 32.91 8.19 -18.07
CA SER A 126 32.64 7.07 -18.98
C SER A 126 32.70 5.76 -18.23
N VAL A 127 32.31 4.67 -18.89
CA VAL A 127 32.44 3.33 -18.32
C VAL A 127 33.92 2.94 -18.14
N GLN A 128 34.82 3.50 -18.95
CA GLN A 128 36.26 3.28 -18.85
C GLN A 128 36.90 4.12 -17.73
N SER A 129 36.36 5.31 -17.48
CA SER A 129 36.86 6.28 -16.50
C SER A 129 35.71 6.82 -15.64
N PRO A 130 35.12 6.00 -14.75
CA PRO A 130 34.07 6.46 -13.85
C PRO A 130 34.62 7.48 -12.84
N LYS A 131 33.77 8.35 -12.32
CA LYS A 131 34.12 9.34 -11.28
C LYS A 131 33.37 9.09 -9.98
N ALA A 132 34.04 9.33 -8.86
CA ALA A 132 33.38 9.39 -7.56
C ALA A 132 32.87 10.82 -7.32
N GLY A 133 31.88 10.97 -6.46
CA GLY A 133 31.29 12.27 -6.16
C GLY A 133 30.03 12.17 -5.31
N THR A 134 29.31 13.27 -5.24
CA THR A 134 28.04 13.37 -4.52
C THR A 134 26.96 13.79 -5.50
N LEU A 135 25.85 13.05 -5.53
CA LEU A 135 24.62 13.46 -6.18
C LEU A 135 23.73 14.13 -5.13
N ARG A 136 23.35 15.38 -5.34
CA ARG A 136 22.50 16.13 -4.41
C ARG A 136 21.09 16.24 -4.98
N VAL A 137 20.08 16.02 -4.16
CA VAL A 137 18.67 16.09 -4.57
C VAL A 137 17.93 17.06 -3.66
N HIS A 138 17.28 18.07 -4.21
CA HIS A 138 16.45 19.02 -3.48
C HIS A 138 15.00 18.52 -3.41
N THR A 139 14.41 18.59 -2.22
CA THR A 139 13.08 18.06 -1.91
C THR A 139 12.43 18.86 -0.78
N VAL A 140 11.21 18.48 -0.37
CA VAL A 140 10.41 19.17 0.65
C VAL A 140 9.83 18.20 1.66
N LYS A 141 9.64 18.69 2.88
CA LYS A 141 8.85 18.04 3.92
C LYS A 141 7.69 18.94 4.35
N GLY A 142 6.48 18.39 4.34
CA GLY A 142 5.24 19.05 4.73
C GLY A 142 4.20 18.02 5.16
N LEU A 143 4.32 17.49 6.37
CA LEU A 143 3.56 16.33 6.84
C LEU A 143 2.04 16.58 6.86
N TYR A 144 1.60 17.82 7.13
CA TYR A 144 0.19 18.21 7.05
C TYR A 144 -0.41 17.99 5.66
N ALA A 145 0.38 18.16 4.59
CA ALA A 145 -0.03 17.93 3.22
C ALA A 145 0.21 16.47 2.74
N GLY A 146 0.66 15.58 3.64
CA GLY A 146 1.06 14.22 3.28
C GLY A 146 2.32 14.15 2.41
N VAL A 147 3.15 15.20 2.46
CA VAL A 147 4.42 15.30 1.76
C VAL A 147 5.56 15.05 2.74
N ASP A 148 6.42 14.10 2.45
CA ASP A 148 7.60 13.82 3.24
C ASP A 148 8.79 13.62 2.30
N VAL A 149 10.01 13.70 2.84
CA VAL A 149 11.22 13.45 2.07
C VAL A 149 11.23 12.02 1.50
N PRO A 150 11.96 11.77 0.40
CA PRO A 150 12.17 10.43 -0.13
C PRO A 150 12.54 9.44 0.97
N ARG A 151 11.88 8.28 1.01
CA ARG A 151 12.20 7.19 1.93
C ARG A 151 13.56 6.58 1.62
N GLN A 152 13.83 6.39 0.34
CA GLN A 152 15.04 5.77 -0.19
C GLN A 152 15.34 6.37 -1.55
N VAL A 153 16.61 6.71 -1.79
CA VAL A 153 17.14 7.07 -3.11
C VAL A 153 18.27 6.12 -3.45
N ASP A 154 18.13 5.40 -4.56
CA ASP A 154 19.17 4.51 -5.09
C ASP A 154 19.65 4.99 -6.44
N VAL A 155 20.97 4.98 -6.66
CA VAL A 155 21.58 5.43 -7.90
C VAL A 155 22.37 4.29 -8.52
N TYR A 156 22.09 4.00 -9.79
CA TYR A 156 22.73 2.95 -10.56
C TYR A 156 23.54 3.56 -11.71
N ALA A 157 24.69 2.97 -12.02
CA ALA A 157 25.50 3.33 -13.19
C ALA A 157 25.66 2.14 -14.14
N ARG A 158 25.86 2.41 -15.43
CA ARG A 158 26.12 1.36 -16.43
C ARG A 158 27.54 0.83 -16.34
N ASP A 159 27.70 -0.50 -16.39
CA ASP A 159 28.99 -1.17 -16.52
C ASP A 159 29.40 -1.43 -17.99
N ARG A 160 30.53 -2.13 -18.20
CA ARG A 160 31.09 -2.42 -19.54
C ARG A 160 30.20 -3.35 -20.37
N GLN A 161 29.38 -4.15 -19.70
CA GLN A 161 28.44 -5.09 -20.29
C GLN A 161 27.05 -4.46 -20.45
N ASN A 162 26.93 -3.15 -20.20
CA ASN A 162 25.69 -2.39 -20.27
C ASN A 162 24.64 -2.79 -19.21
N ASN A 163 25.03 -3.52 -18.16
CA ASN A 163 24.19 -3.76 -17.00
C ASN A 163 24.22 -2.55 -16.06
N LEU A 164 23.24 -2.45 -15.18
CA LEU A 164 23.18 -1.44 -14.12
C LEU A 164 23.74 -2.03 -12.83
N GLN A 165 24.59 -1.27 -12.14
CA GLN A 165 25.11 -1.60 -10.82
C GLN A 165 24.80 -0.46 -9.86
N LEU A 166 24.40 -0.79 -8.63
CA LEU A 166 24.15 0.19 -7.58
C LEU A 166 25.46 0.89 -7.19
N VAL A 167 25.53 2.21 -7.32
CA VAL A 167 26.75 3.00 -7.05
C VAL A 167 26.58 4.02 -5.93
N GLY A 168 25.35 4.28 -5.49
CA GLY A 168 25.04 5.14 -4.35
C GLY A 168 23.64 4.86 -3.81
N SER A 169 23.42 5.14 -2.53
CA SER A 169 22.18 4.81 -1.83
C SER A 169 22.02 5.69 -0.58
N LEU A 170 20.83 6.24 -0.34
CA LEU A 170 20.51 7.06 0.82
C LEU A 170 19.10 6.78 1.32
N ALA A 171 18.96 6.59 2.64
CA ALA A 171 17.68 6.58 3.36
C ALA A 171 17.69 7.72 4.38
N PRO A 172 17.14 8.91 4.06
CA PRO A 172 17.19 10.02 4.99
C PRO A 172 16.31 9.74 6.21
N ASP A 173 16.79 10.14 7.38
CA ASP A 173 16.04 10.08 8.62
C ASP A 173 15.07 11.26 8.67
N SER A 174 13.84 11.05 8.18
CA SER A 174 12.83 12.11 8.12
C SER A 174 12.61 12.77 9.48
N ALA A 175 12.71 12.04 10.60
CA ALA A 175 12.50 12.60 11.93
C ALA A 175 13.52 13.69 12.31
N LYS A 176 14.71 13.69 11.68
CA LYS A 176 15.74 14.73 11.89
C LYS A 176 15.57 15.96 11.00
N LEU A 177 14.67 15.91 10.02
CA LEU A 177 14.45 17.00 9.08
C LEU A 177 13.26 17.87 9.53
N GLN A 178 13.47 19.18 9.45
CA GLN A 178 12.47 20.17 9.81
C GLN A 178 11.22 20.04 8.91
N ASP A 179 10.05 19.96 9.54
CA ASP A 179 8.78 20.01 8.82
C ASP A 179 8.50 21.44 8.31
N LYS A 180 7.75 21.55 7.22
CA LYS A 180 7.46 22.81 6.51
C LYS A 180 8.70 23.51 5.94
N ASP A 181 9.65 22.72 5.44
CA ASP A 181 10.90 23.23 4.88
C ASP A 181 11.36 22.39 3.69
N THR A 182 12.33 22.92 2.95
CA THR A 182 13.02 22.24 1.85
C THR A 182 14.38 21.71 2.30
N HIS A 183 14.82 20.62 1.70
CA HIS A 183 15.99 19.86 2.15
C HIS A 183 16.85 19.45 0.98
N TRP A 184 18.17 19.48 1.16
CA TRP A 184 19.12 18.83 0.28
C TRP A 184 19.48 17.45 0.81
N LEU A 185 19.39 16.46 -0.06
CA LEU A 185 19.79 15.09 0.21
C LEU A 185 21.07 14.78 -0.55
N ASP A 186 22.16 14.57 0.18
CA ASP A 186 23.48 14.29 -0.39
C ASP A 186 23.71 12.77 -0.46
N ILE A 187 23.91 12.23 -1.66
CA ILE A 187 24.07 10.79 -1.92
C ILE A 187 25.48 10.55 -2.43
N ASP A 188 26.28 9.80 -1.67
CA ASP A 188 27.63 9.42 -2.08
C ASP A 188 27.59 8.41 -3.22
N ILE A 189 28.27 8.76 -4.32
CA ILE A 189 28.37 7.96 -5.54
C ILE A 189 29.80 7.46 -5.72
N SER A 190 29.97 6.15 -5.64
CA SER A 190 31.25 5.47 -5.80
C SER A 190 31.78 5.47 -7.25
N ALA A 191 30.88 5.42 -8.23
CA ALA A 191 31.22 5.40 -9.65
C ALA A 191 30.08 5.92 -10.54
N ALA A 192 30.10 7.21 -10.83
CA ALA A 192 29.28 7.78 -11.89
C ALA A 192 29.90 7.47 -13.26
N THR A 193 29.10 6.92 -14.16
CA THR A 193 29.40 6.87 -15.60
C THR A 193 28.56 7.91 -16.33
N GLY A 194 28.75 8.08 -17.65
CA GLY A 194 27.99 9.06 -18.43
C GLY A 194 26.46 8.86 -18.43
N ALA A 195 25.96 7.73 -17.91
CA ALA A 195 24.54 7.46 -17.75
C ALA A 195 24.24 6.86 -16.36
N LEU A 196 23.37 7.53 -15.60
CA LEU A 196 22.87 7.06 -14.31
C LEU A 196 21.37 6.78 -14.38
N VAL A 197 20.91 5.93 -13.47
CA VAL A 197 19.48 5.69 -13.20
C VAL A 197 19.27 5.93 -11.71
N MET A 198 18.45 6.91 -11.36
CA MET A 198 18.05 7.18 -9.99
C MET A 198 16.65 6.60 -9.76
N VAL A 199 16.48 5.84 -8.68
CA VAL A 199 15.19 5.30 -8.22
C VAL A 199 14.85 5.96 -6.89
N VAL A 200 13.70 6.62 -6.83
CA VAL A 200 13.25 7.40 -5.66
C VAL A 200 11.97 6.79 -5.11
N HIS A 201 12.00 6.34 -3.85
CA HIS A 201 10.84 5.85 -3.12
C HIS A 201 10.28 6.96 -2.24
N ALA A 202 8.96 7.17 -2.27
CA ALA A 202 8.29 8.14 -1.41
C ALA A 202 7.87 7.49 -0.08
N THR A 203 7.78 8.29 0.99
CA THR A 203 7.24 7.86 2.29
C THR A 203 5.70 7.98 2.33
N GLY A 204 5.11 8.84 1.48
CA GLY A 204 3.67 9.14 1.47
C GLY A 204 3.04 9.10 0.08
N LYS A 205 1.83 9.69 -0.02
CA LYS A 205 1.06 9.76 -1.28
C LYS A 205 1.72 10.64 -2.33
N PHE A 206 2.51 11.62 -1.90
CA PHE A 206 3.11 12.60 -2.79
C PHE A 206 4.64 12.58 -2.71
N LEU A 207 5.28 12.93 -3.83
CA LEU A 207 6.72 13.13 -3.94
C LEU A 207 6.96 14.42 -4.71
N PHE A 208 7.87 15.26 -4.22
CA PHE A 208 8.27 16.50 -4.88
C PHE A 208 9.78 16.61 -4.90
N LEU A 209 10.32 16.85 -6.09
CA LEU A 209 11.73 17.07 -6.35
C LEU A 209 11.89 18.39 -7.12
N ASP A 210 13.02 19.03 -6.95
CA ASP A 210 13.42 20.22 -7.72
C ASP A 210 14.85 19.97 -8.19
N GLU A 211 15.86 20.66 -7.71
CA GLU A 211 17.22 20.49 -8.23
C GLU A 211 17.87 19.10 -8.00
N VAL A 212 18.61 18.63 -9.00
CA VAL A 212 19.52 17.47 -8.93
C VAL A 212 20.92 17.88 -9.41
N GLU A 213 21.89 17.88 -8.51
CA GLU A 213 23.26 18.34 -8.79
C GLU A 213 24.27 17.19 -8.76
N TRP A 214 25.22 17.19 -9.70
CA TRP A 214 26.38 16.30 -9.66
C TRP A 214 27.66 17.05 -9.24
N ARG A 215 28.31 16.57 -8.18
CA ARG A 215 29.57 17.12 -7.66
C ARG A 215 30.67 16.06 -7.68
N PRO A 216 31.52 16.02 -8.74
CA PRO A 216 32.61 15.05 -8.80
C PRO A 216 33.66 15.37 -7.74
N SER A 217 34.15 14.34 -7.05
CA SER A 217 35.19 14.45 -6.01
C SER A 217 36.48 13.70 -6.35
N GLY A 218 36.47 12.80 -7.34
CA GLY A 218 37.67 12.08 -7.74
C GLY A 218 37.44 10.94 -8.73
N VAL A 219 38.40 10.03 -8.80
CA VAL A 219 38.31 8.82 -9.63
C VAL A 219 37.39 7.81 -8.96
N GLY A 220 36.37 7.35 -9.69
CA GLY A 220 35.41 6.38 -9.21
C GLY A 220 35.88 4.95 -9.42
N ARG A 221 35.28 4.02 -8.69
CA ARG A 221 35.47 2.58 -8.88
C ARG A 221 34.13 1.87 -8.76
N MET A 222 33.79 1.08 -9.78
CA MET A 222 32.60 0.24 -9.72
C MET A 222 32.74 -0.70 -8.51
N PRO A 223 31.70 -0.83 -7.67
CA PRO A 223 31.76 -1.73 -6.52
C PRO A 223 31.99 -3.17 -6.96
N ALA A 224 32.88 -3.89 -6.26
CA ALA A 224 33.25 -5.26 -6.64
C ALA A 224 32.13 -6.30 -6.40
N GLN A 225 31.12 -5.97 -5.59
CA GLN A 225 30.08 -6.91 -5.12
C GLN A 225 28.71 -6.25 -4.92
N THR A 226 28.22 -5.50 -5.91
CA THR A 226 26.84 -4.98 -5.87
C THR A 226 25.88 -5.79 -6.72
N SER A 227 24.58 -5.69 -6.42
CA SER A 227 23.51 -6.21 -7.25
C SER A 227 23.64 -5.68 -8.69
N ILE A 228 24.09 -6.54 -9.61
CA ILE A 228 24.12 -6.26 -11.04
C ILE A 228 22.76 -6.64 -11.62
N VAL A 229 22.09 -5.68 -12.27
CA VAL A 229 20.76 -5.88 -12.85
C VAL A 229 20.77 -5.49 -14.33
N PRO A 230 20.05 -6.21 -15.21
CA PRO A 230 20.23 -6.05 -16.66
C PRO A 230 19.61 -4.76 -17.23
N ASN A 231 18.61 -4.18 -16.57
CA ASN A 231 17.86 -3.03 -17.09
C ASN A 231 17.18 -2.21 -15.97
N VAL A 232 16.53 -1.10 -16.35
CA VAL A 232 15.86 -0.17 -15.43
C VAL A 232 14.72 -0.84 -14.66
N GLU A 233 13.96 -1.74 -15.29
CA GLU A 233 12.87 -2.47 -14.62
C GLU A 233 13.41 -3.36 -13.48
N MET A 234 14.52 -4.06 -13.72
CA MET A 234 15.17 -4.87 -12.70
C MET A 234 15.85 -4.03 -11.62
N ALA A 235 16.37 -2.84 -11.96
CA ALA A 235 16.86 -1.88 -10.97
C ALA A 235 15.72 -1.37 -10.06
N LEU A 236 14.54 -1.09 -10.64
CA LEU A 236 13.35 -0.73 -9.87
C LEU A 236 12.95 -1.83 -8.90
N LYS A 237 12.83 -3.08 -9.37
CA LYS A 237 12.49 -4.25 -8.53
C LYS A 237 13.50 -4.45 -7.40
N GLU A 238 14.79 -4.35 -7.71
CA GLU A 238 15.86 -4.50 -6.72
C GLU A 238 15.84 -3.38 -5.67
N SER A 239 15.66 -2.12 -6.09
CA SER A 239 15.55 -0.97 -5.20
C SER A 239 14.31 -1.08 -4.29
N THR A 240 13.17 -1.52 -4.83
CA THR A 240 11.96 -1.81 -4.04
C THR A 240 12.22 -2.89 -2.99
N ARG A 241 12.85 -4.00 -3.38
CA ARG A 241 13.21 -5.09 -2.45
C ARG A 241 14.12 -4.59 -1.33
N ARG A 242 15.13 -3.77 -1.67
CA ARG A 242 16.05 -3.17 -0.67
C ARG A 242 15.32 -2.23 0.28
N THR A 243 14.42 -1.38 -0.23
CA THR A 243 13.61 -0.47 0.59
C THR A 243 12.71 -1.25 1.55
N GLN A 244 12.03 -2.30 1.05
CA GLN A 244 11.22 -3.20 1.89
C GLN A 244 12.06 -3.87 2.96
N GLN A 245 13.24 -4.41 2.61
CA GLN A 245 14.13 -5.05 3.59
C GLN A 245 14.66 -4.05 4.61
N ALA A 246 15.04 -2.85 4.20
CA ALA A 246 15.51 -1.81 5.12
C ALA A 246 14.44 -1.43 6.13
N LEU A 247 13.18 -1.36 5.68
CA LEU A 247 12.04 -1.07 6.53
C LEU A 247 11.72 -2.24 7.47
N LEU A 248 11.75 -3.48 6.99
CA LEU A 248 11.64 -4.65 7.88
C LEU A 248 12.76 -4.66 8.92
N ASN A 249 14.01 -4.36 8.53
CA ASN A 249 15.15 -4.31 9.44
C ASN A 249 15.05 -3.16 10.44
N SER A 250 14.56 -1.97 10.04
CA SER A 250 14.37 -0.85 10.96
C SER A 250 13.32 -1.19 12.01
N LEU A 251 12.25 -1.86 11.59
CA LEU A 251 11.20 -2.36 12.47
C LEU A 251 11.70 -3.44 13.43
N GLU A 252 12.57 -4.35 12.97
CA GLU A 252 13.25 -5.31 13.85
C GLU A 252 14.18 -4.62 14.86
N SER A 253 14.93 -3.61 14.42
CA SER A 253 15.83 -2.83 15.27
C SER A 253 15.08 -2.04 16.35
N GLU A 254 13.96 -1.40 15.99
CA GLU A 254 13.07 -0.75 16.97
C GLU A 254 12.53 -1.75 17.98
N SER A 255 12.08 -2.92 17.53
CA SER A 255 11.63 -3.99 18.43
C SER A 255 12.72 -4.39 19.43
N ARG A 256 13.98 -4.48 19.00
CA ARG A 256 15.12 -4.78 19.87
C ARG A 256 15.45 -3.67 20.86
N LYS A 257 15.33 -2.39 20.47
CA LYS A 257 15.51 -1.26 21.40
C LYS A 257 14.45 -1.24 22.49
N MET A 258 13.25 -1.74 22.16
CA MET A 258 12.13 -1.86 23.08
C MET A 258 12.12 -3.19 23.84
N ALA A 259 13.09 -4.08 23.59
CA ALA A 259 13.25 -5.27 24.38
C ALA A 259 13.48 -4.84 25.83
N VAL A 260 12.45 -5.05 26.65
CA VAL A 260 12.60 -5.08 28.10
C VAL A 260 13.81 -5.95 28.40
N PRO A 261 14.71 -5.60 29.34
CA PRO A 261 15.78 -6.49 29.76
C PRO A 261 15.17 -7.86 30.10
N LEU A 262 15.29 -8.81 29.17
CA LEU A 262 14.78 -10.17 29.30
C LEU A 262 15.84 -11.06 29.95
N ASP A 263 16.85 -10.46 30.57
CA ASP A 263 17.98 -11.10 31.25
C ASP A 263 17.55 -12.09 32.35
N ARG A 264 16.26 -12.11 32.69
CA ARG A 264 15.64 -13.05 33.64
C ARG A 264 14.77 -14.16 33.03
N TRP A 265 14.40 -14.12 31.74
CA TRP A 265 13.39 -15.04 31.20
C TRP A 265 13.92 -15.90 30.06
N ALA A 266 13.93 -17.21 30.27
CA ALA A 266 14.28 -18.18 29.23
C ALA A 266 13.26 -18.16 28.07
N MET A 267 11.97 -18.03 28.39
CA MET A 267 10.85 -17.90 27.46
C MET A 267 9.66 -17.31 28.24
N HIS A 268 8.78 -16.55 27.59
CA HIS A 268 7.53 -16.04 28.16
C HIS A 268 6.42 -16.12 27.11
N ALA A 269 5.19 -16.38 27.55
CA ALA A 269 4.02 -16.40 26.69
C ALA A 269 2.86 -15.64 27.34
N TRP A 270 2.03 -15.01 26.52
CA TRP A 270 0.82 -14.30 26.96
C TRP A 270 -0.32 -14.49 25.96
N VAL A 271 -1.55 -14.38 26.45
CA VAL A 271 -2.73 -14.36 25.59
C VAL A 271 -2.82 -12.99 24.93
N GLN A 272 -2.82 -12.98 23.60
CA GLN A 272 -2.99 -11.80 22.79
C GLN A 272 -4.45 -11.75 22.31
N ASP A 273 -5.08 -10.57 22.41
CA ASP A 273 -6.38 -10.37 21.77
C ASP A 273 -6.20 -10.46 20.24
N PRO A 274 -6.84 -11.43 19.57
CA PRO A 274 -6.71 -11.61 18.11
C PRO A 274 -7.27 -10.42 17.31
N TRP A 275 -8.08 -9.56 17.93
CA TRP A 275 -8.70 -8.41 17.27
C TRP A 275 -8.01 -7.08 17.59
N ALA A 276 -7.07 -7.09 18.53
CA ALA A 276 -6.31 -5.90 18.89
C ALA A 276 -5.12 -5.69 17.94
N ALA A 277 -4.73 -4.42 17.77
CA ALA A 277 -3.48 -4.09 17.09
C ALA A 277 -2.30 -4.70 17.86
N ILE A 278 -1.45 -5.42 17.14
CA ILE A 278 -0.23 -6.00 17.71
C ILE A 278 0.86 -4.92 17.71
N ASP A 279 1.21 -4.44 18.91
CA ASP A 279 2.32 -3.51 19.12
C ASP A 279 3.47 -4.17 19.91
N PRO A 280 4.61 -4.47 19.26
CA PRO A 280 5.79 -5.02 19.94
C PRO A 280 6.32 -4.14 21.08
N ALA A 281 6.00 -2.85 21.08
CA ALA A 281 6.34 -1.94 22.16
C ALA A 281 5.71 -2.35 23.50
N GLN A 282 4.51 -2.95 23.44
CA GLN A 282 3.70 -3.26 24.61
C GLN A 282 4.03 -4.63 25.22
N VAL A 283 4.99 -5.37 24.65
CA VAL A 283 5.40 -6.68 25.18
C VAL A 283 5.72 -6.59 26.68
N GLY A 284 6.41 -5.53 27.12
CA GLY A 284 6.75 -5.33 28.53
C GLY A 284 5.56 -5.25 29.49
N GLU A 285 4.41 -4.79 29.01
CA GLU A 285 3.16 -4.75 29.79
C GLU A 285 2.61 -6.16 30.02
N HIS A 286 2.81 -7.06 29.06
CA HIS A 286 2.35 -8.44 29.13
C HIS A 286 3.24 -9.35 29.95
N ILE A 287 4.53 -9.04 30.11
CA ILE A 287 5.45 -9.98 30.77
C ILE A 287 5.15 -10.15 32.26
N ASN A 288 4.65 -9.10 32.92
CA ASN A 288 4.31 -9.15 34.34
C ASN A 288 2.88 -9.64 34.62
N VAL A 289 2.13 -9.98 33.58
CA VAL A 289 0.76 -10.50 33.72
C VAL A 289 0.81 -12.01 33.84
N PRO A 290 0.26 -12.61 34.91
CA PRO A 290 0.13 -14.06 35.02
C PRO A 290 -0.62 -14.62 33.81
N LEU A 291 -0.09 -15.71 33.25
CA LEU A 291 -0.73 -16.38 32.12
C LEU A 291 -2.10 -16.94 32.53
N SER A 292 -3.18 -16.30 32.08
CA SER A 292 -4.57 -16.66 32.41
C SER A 292 -5.08 -17.92 31.72
N GLY A 293 -4.30 -18.48 30.79
CA GLY A 293 -4.75 -19.51 29.86
C GLY A 293 -5.68 -18.95 28.78
N LEU A 294 -5.86 -19.72 27.71
CA LEU A 294 -6.76 -19.39 26.61
C LEU A 294 -8.19 -19.80 26.94
N ASP A 295 -9.16 -18.91 26.72
CA ASP A 295 -10.58 -19.20 26.89
C ASP A 295 -11.32 -18.92 25.57
N ILE A 296 -11.66 -20.00 24.87
CA ILE A 296 -12.35 -19.97 23.59
C ILE A 296 -13.80 -20.36 23.84
N ARG A 297 -14.74 -19.58 23.32
CA ARG A 297 -16.17 -19.84 23.50
C ARG A 297 -16.88 -19.58 22.18
N GLY A 298 -17.75 -20.48 21.78
CA GLY A 298 -18.56 -20.32 20.57
C GLY A 298 -19.68 -21.35 20.50
N TYR A 299 -20.37 -21.40 19.37
CA TYR A 299 -21.45 -22.33 19.11
C TYR A 299 -20.96 -23.58 18.36
N ALA A 300 -21.73 -24.67 18.45
CA ALA A 300 -21.49 -25.84 17.63
C ALA A 300 -21.65 -25.46 16.15
N GLY A 301 -20.69 -25.86 15.32
CA GLY A 301 -20.67 -25.53 13.88
C GLY A 301 -19.88 -24.27 13.50
N GLU A 302 -19.30 -23.55 14.48
CA GLU A 302 -18.52 -22.33 14.21
C GLU A 302 -17.01 -22.57 14.15
N ARG A 303 -16.30 -21.51 13.79
CA ARG A 303 -14.86 -21.39 13.95
C ARG A 303 -14.58 -20.21 14.86
N GLU A 304 -13.64 -20.39 15.77
CA GLU A 304 -13.19 -19.33 16.67
C GLU A 304 -11.70 -19.09 16.52
N SER A 305 -11.27 -17.90 16.92
CA SER A 305 -9.87 -17.50 16.82
C SER A 305 -9.29 -17.13 18.17
N ALA A 306 -8.00 -17.42 18.34
CA ALA A 306 -7.23 -16.98 19.49
C ALA A 306 -5.79 -16.65 19.07
N CYS A 307 -5.11 -15.81 19.84
CA CYS A 307 -3.74 -15.44 19.56
C CYS A 307 -2.87 -15.59 20.81
N LEU A 308 -1.64 -16.08 20.62
CA LEU A 308 -0.64 -16.23 21.66
C LEU A 308 0.59 -15.42 21.26
N GLY A 309 1.01 -14.48 22.10
CA GLY A 309 2.30 -13.83 21.98
C GLY A 309 3.38 -14.60 22.73
N ILE A 310 4.58 -14.66 22.17
CA ILE A 310 5.74 -15.36 22.74
C ILE A 310 6.97 -14.47 22.62
N ALA A 311 7.77 -14.40 23.69
CA ALA A 311 9.07 -13.72 23.70
C ALA A 311 10.13 -14.64 24.32
N VAL A 312 11.37 -14.54 23.82
CA VAL A 312 12.52 -15.32 24.28
C VAL A 312 13.66 -14.36 24.63
N GLY A 313 14.33 -14.58 25.76
CA GLY A 313 15.42 -13.71 26.25
C GLY A 313 16.79 -13.90 25.57
N GLU A 314 17.73 -13.00 25.90
CA GLU A 314 19.04 -12.78 25.23
C GLU A 314 19.99 -13.96 25.13
N ALA A 315 19.82 -15.01 25.94
CA ALA A 315 20.82 -16.06 26.04
C ALA A 315 20.73 -17.16 24.97
N VAL A 316 19.64 -17.27 24.20
CA VAL A 316 19.50 -18.39 23.26
C VAL A 316 18.79 -17.97 21.97
N VAL A 317 19.52 -17.97 20.84
CA VAL A 317 18.86 -18.13 19.54
C VAL A 317 18.34 -19.56 19.49
N THR A 318 17.11 -19.77 19.96
CA THR A 318 16.40 -21.03 19.80
C THR A 318 15.93 -21.13 18.36
N SER A 319 16.80 -21.65 17.49
CA SER A 319 16.31 -22.31 16.29
C SER A 319 15.55 -23.56 16.72
N GLY A 320 14.28 -23.68 16.29
CA GLY A 320 13.46 -24.86 16.55
C GLY A 320 12.58 -24.78 17.80
N LEU A 321 12.00 -23.62 18.13
CA LEU A 321 10.87 -23.57 19.05
C LEU A 321 9.76 -24.46 18.47
N ARG A 322 9.39 -25.52 19.17
CA ARG A 322 8.32 -26.43 18.79
C ARG A 322 7.04 -26.02 19.51
N VAL A 323 5.97 -25.93 18.75
CA VAL A 323 4.63 -25.62 19.24
C VAL A 323 3.74 -26.83 19.00
N THR A 324 3.16 -27.35 20.07
CA THR A 324 2.22 -28.49 20.01
C THR A 324 0.96 -28.18 20.80
N ILE A 325 -0.14 -28.82 20.44
CA ILE A 325 -1.41 -28.72 21.15
C ILE A 325 -1.90 -30.12 21.52
N ASP A 326 -2.12 -30.34 22.80
CA ASP A 326 -2.61 -31.60 23.37
C ASP A 326 -4.03 -31.40 23.93
N GLY A 327 -4.84 -32.46 23.91
CA GLY A 327 -6.19 -32.46 24.51
C GLY A 327 -7.34 -32.13 23.56
N LEU A 328 -7.07 -31.75 22.30
CA LEU A 328 -8.09 -31.59 21.26
C LEU A 328 -7.94 -32.64 20.15
N PRO A 329 -9.03 -32.97 19.41
CA PRO A 329 -8.96 -33.83 18.24
C PRO A 329 -7.96 -33.32 17.19
N VAL A 330 -7.23 -34.23 16.56
CA VAL A 330 -6.30 -33.88 15.47
C VAL A 330 -7.05 -33.16 14.35
N GLY A 331 -6.54 -32.00 13.95
CA GLY A 331 -7.13 -31.17 12.89
C GLY A 331 -8.25 -30.23 13.35
N SER A 332 -8.65 -30.24 14.63
CA SER A 332 -9.60 -29.25 15.15
C SER A 332 -8.99 -27.86 15.33
N VAL A 333 -7.65 -27.76 15.32
CA VAL A 333 -6.92 -26.48 15.40
C VAL A 333 -5.90 -26.41 14.28
N LYS A 334 -5.96 -25.30 13.52
CA LYS A 334 -4.89 -24.88 12.62
C LYS A 334 -4.08 -23.79 13.32
N MET A 335 -2.76 -23.85 13.21
CA MET A 335 -1.86 -22.87 13.81
C MET A 335 -1.10 -22.12 12.73
N PHE A 336 -0.96 -20.81 12.91
CA PHE A 336 -0.26 -19.93 11.98
C PHE A 336 0.71 -19.03 12.73
N GLU A 337 1.89 -18.79 12.15
CA GLU A 337 2.74 -17.68 12.56
C GLU A 337 2.17 -16.38 11.99
N VAL A 338 1.93 -15.38 12.84
CA VAL A 338 1.54 -14.04 12.37
C VAL A 338 2.81 -13.27 12.00
N LYS A 339 3.01 -13.04 10.70
CA LYS A 339 4.19 -12.34 10.21
C LYS A 339 3.97 -10.83 10.17
N PRO A 340 5.01 -10.04 10.42
CA PRO A 340 4.97 -8.62 10.12
C PRO A 340 5.11 -8.39 8.62
N VAL A 341 4.38 -7.41 8.11
CA VAL A 341 4.56 -6.81 6.80
C VAL A 341 4.61 -5.30 6.94
N VAL A 342 5.04 -4.65 5.87
CA VAL A 342 5.03 -3.20 5.77
C VAL A 342 3.78 -2.77 5.00
N ALA A 343 2.92 -2.00 5.65
CA ALA A 343 1.78 -1.36 5.00
C ALA A 343 2.22 -0.24 4.04
N ALA A 344 1.32 0.23 3.18
CA ALA A 344 1.64 1.25 2.16
C ALA A 344 2.18 2.57 2.75
N ASN A 345 1.77 2.92 3.97
CA ASN A 345 2.27 4.09 4.71
C ASN A 345 3.65 3.85 5.37
N GLY A 346 4.19 2.64 5.32
CA GLY A 346 5.44 2.23 5.95
C GLY A 346 5.32 1.68 7.37
N GLN A 347 4.12 1.65 7.96
CA GLN A 347 3.92 1.07 9.27
C GLN A 347 4.09 -0.46 9.22
N ARG A 348 4.64 -1.01 10.29
CA ARG A 348 4.59 -2.45 10.54
C ARG A 348 3.17 -2.83 10.91
N VAL A 349 2.65 -3.85 10.24
CA VAL A 349 1.41 -4.49 10.62
C VAL A 349 1.63 -6.00 10.67
N TYR A 350 0.99 -6.68 11.61
CA TYR A 350 1.03 -8.13 11.72
C TYR A 350 -0.23 -8.67 11.06
N ASP A 351 -0.08 -9.17 9.83
CA ASP A 351 -1.23 -9.42 8.95
C ASP A 351 -1.17 -10.81 8.30
N PRO A 352 -0.07 -11.24 7.62
CA PRO A 352 -0.05 -12.58 7.05
C PRO A 352 -0.05 -13.68 8.12
N LEU A 353 -1.01 -14.60 7.97
CA LEU A 353 -1.05 -15.85 8.70
C LEU A 353 -0.32 -16.94 7.89
N VAL A 354 0.90 -17.28 8.31
CA VAL A 354 1.71 -18.31 7.65
C VAL A 354 1.50 -19.65 8.36
N PRO A 355 0.96 -20.70 7.70
CA PRO A 355 0.73 -21.98 8.35
C PRO A 355 2.00 -22.53 8.99
N LEU A 356 1.91 -23.00 10.24
CA LEU A 356 3.01 -23.74 10.84
C LEU A 356 3.19 -25.08 10.11
N ASN A 357 4.45 -25.49 9.93
CA ASN A 357 4.74 -26.81 9.36
C ASN A 357 4.22 -27.93 10.29
N ALA A 358 4.12 -29.17 9.78
CA ALA A 358 3.64 -30.31 10.57
C ALA A 358 4.47 -30.60 11.84
N GLY A 359 5.70 -30.07 11.93
CA GLY A 359 6.54 -30.15 13.12
C GLY A 359 6.35 -29.03 14.13
N GLY A 360 5.47 -28.06 13.85
CA GLY A 360 5.22 -26.89 14.69
C GLY A 360 6.47 -26.04 14.94
N GLN A 361 7.46 -26.08 14.03
CA GLN A 361 8.75 -25.44 14.27
C GLN A 361 8.75 -23.98 13.87
N LEU A 362 9.21 -23.14 14.78
CA LEU A 362 9.38 -21.71 14.64
C LEU A 362 10.83 -21.29 14.86
N THR A 363 11.23 -20.24 14.14
CA THR A 363 12.51 -19.56 14.39
C THR A 363 12.21 -18.32 15.21
N VAL A 364 12.69 -18.28 16.46
CA VAL A 364 12.50 -17.13 17.34
C VAL A 364 13.84 -16.42 17.51
N GLN A 365 13.85 -15.12 17.24
CA GLN A 365 14.98 -14.27 17.58
C GLN A 365 14.80 -13.75 18.99
N SER A 366 15.89 -13.74 19.77
CA SER A 366 15.85 -13.12 21.09
C SER A 366 15.39 -11.67 21.03
N GLY A 367 14.55 -11.27 21.98
CA GLY A 367 14.06 -9.90 22.14
C GLY A 367 13.06 -9.46 21.07
N VAL A 368 12.66 -10.35 20.15
CA VAL A 368 11.64 -10.08 19.15
C VAL A 368 10.43 -10.96 19.44
N PRO A 369 9.27 -10.38 19.77
CA PRO A 369 8.06 -11.17 19.99
C PRO A 369 7.63 -11.84 18.67
N ILE A 370 7.12 -13.05 18.79
CA ILE A 370 6.38 -13.73 17.72
C ILE A 370 4.94 -13.98 18.20
N TYR A 371 4.05 -14.19 17.25
CA TYR A 371 2.64 -14.40 17.54
C TYR A 371 2.14 -15.64 16.81
N ILE A 372 1.33 -16.43 17.49
CA ILE A 372 0.70 -17.63 16.95
C ILE A 372 -0.79 -17.41 16.93
N TRP A 373 -1.37 -17.43 15.73
CA TRP A 373 -2.81 -17.47 15.54
C TRP A 373 -3.31 -18.91 15.57
N LEU A 374 -4.41 -19.12 16.30
CA LEU A 374 -5.13 -20.37 16.40
C LEU A 374 -6.48 -20.21 15.73
N ASP A 375 -6.73 -21.03 14.71
CA ASP A 375 -8.04 -21.16 14.07
C ASP A 375 -8.65 -22.48 14.54
N VAL A 376 -9.64 -22.38 15.43
CA VAL A 376 -10.25 -23.49 16.16
C VAL A 376 -11.60 -23.82 15.54
N ASN A 377 -11.68 -24.98 14.90
CA ASN A 377 -12.91 -25.50 14.33
C ASN A 377 -13.77 -26.15 15.43
N LEU A 378 -14.76 -25.41 15.93
CA LEU A 378 -15.68 -25.90 16.96
C LEU A 378 -16.63 -26.98 16.43
N THR A 379 -16.80 -27.13 15.12
CA THR A 379 -17.55 -28.28 14.56
C THR A 379 -16.91 -29.61 14.90
N ALA A 380 -15.58 -29.65 15.01
CA ALA A 380 -14.84 -30.84 15.41
C ALA A 380 -14.89 -31.10 16.93
N LEU A 381 -15.33 -30.10 17.69
CA LEU A 381 -15.49 -30.17 19.15
C LEU A 381 -16.98 -30.34 19.46
N GLY A 382 -17.41 -31.53 19.90
CA GLY A 382 -18.81 -31.72 20.32
C GLY A 382 -19.23 -30.72 21.42
N PRO A 383 -20.53 -30.50 21.68
CA PRO A 383 -20.96 -29.60 22.74
C PRO A 383 -20.35 -29.94 24.10
N GLY A 384 -19.97 -28.92 24.87
CA GLY A 384 -19.37 -29.07 26.20
C GLY A 384 -18.07 -28.28 26.37
N THR A 385 -17.31 -28.63 27.41
CA THR A 385 -16.04 -27.98 27.74
C THR A 385 -14.89 -28.93 27.46
N HIS A 386 -13.95 -28.48 26.62
CA HIS A 386 -12.76 -29.22 26.24
C HIS A 386 -11.53 -28.51 26.81
N HIS A 387 -10.72 -29.24 27.57
CA HIS A 387 -9.47 -28.73 28.10
C HIS A 387 -8.33 -29.11 27.17
N PHE A 388 -7.40 -28.17 26.97
CA PHE A 388 -6.25 -28.39 26.12
C PHE A 388 -5.02 -27.69 26.68
N GLU A 389 -3.86 -28.03 26.13
CA GLU A 389 -2.59 -27.48 26.54
C GLU A 389 -1.77 -27.15 25.29
N ILE A 390 -1.28 -25.92 25.18
CA ILE A 390 -0.29 -25.55 24.17
C ILE A 390 1.09 -25.66 24.81
N ARG A 391 1.93 -26.55 24.28
CA ARG A 391 3.32 -26.68 24.72
C ARG A 391 4.25 -25.95 23.77
N LEU A 392 5.04 -25.06 24.35
CA LEU A 392 6.13 -24.35 23.72
C LEU A 392 7.43 -24.99 24.22
N GLU A 393 8.16 -25.64 23.34
CA GLU A 393 9.37 -26.40 23.70
C GLU A 393 10.57 -25.92 22.90
N SER A 394 11.64 -25.58 23.60
CA SER A 394 12.95 -25.31 23.04
C SER A 394 13.96 -26.32 23.60
N ASN A 395 15.21 -26.30 23.12
CA ASN A 395 16.26 -27.17 23.64
C ASN A 395 16.56 -26.94 25.14
N SER A 396 16.22 -25.78 25.68
CA SER A 396 16.59 -25.36 27.04
C SER A 396 15.42 -24.98 27.94
N SER A 397 14.20 -24.86 27.39
CA SER A 397 13.03 -24.38 28.14
C SER A 397 11.75 -24.96 27.57
N ALA A 398 10.79 -25.23 28.45
CA ALA A 398 9.43 -25.58 28.05
C ALA A 398 8.43 -24.74 28.85
N ILE A 399 7.38 -24.26 28.18
CA ILE A 399 6.23 -23.59 28.81
C ILE A 399 4.96 -24.27 28.33
N SER A 400 4.04 -24.47 29.26
CA SER A 400 2.69 -24.91 28.98
C SER A 400 1.72 -23.73 29.14
N VAL A 401 0.85 -23.56 28.15
CA VAL A 401 -0.26 -22.62 28.19
C VAL A 401 -1.56 -23.42 28.30
N PRO A 402 -2.25 -23.42 29.45
CA PRO A 402 -3.52 -24.11 29.58
C PRO A 402 -4.57 -23.41 28.74
N GLY A 403 -5.50 -24.19 28.20
CA GLY A 403 -6.59 -23.69 27.37
C GLY A 403 -7.91 -24.40 27.67
N ARG A 404 -9.00 -23.70 27.38
CA ARG A 404 -10.35 -24.22 27.47
C ARG A 404 -11.16 -23.76 26.27
N ALA A 405 -11.82 -24.69 25.59
CA ALA A 405 -12.81 -24.41 24.56
C ALA A 405 -14.20 -24.82 25.07
N THR A 406 -15.13 -23.86 25.12
CA THR A 406 -16.53 -24.11 25.52
C THR A 406 -17.43 -24.01 24.29
N VAL A 407 -18.01 -25.14 23.90
CA VAL A 407 -18.92 -25.24 22.75
C VAL A 407 -20.34 -25.33 23.24
N THR A 408 -21.14 -24.33 22.90
CA THR A 408 -22.56 -24.32 23.20
C THR A 408 -23.30 -25.26 22.27
N ALA A 409 -24.25 -26.05 22.79
CA ALA A 409 -24.97 -27.06 22.02
C ALA A 409 -25.90 -26.51 20.92
N THR A 410 -26.12 -25.20 20.87
CA THR A 410 -26.87 -24.56 19.80
C THR A 410 -26.07 -24.70 18.50
N ASP A 411 -26.62 -25.45 17.56
CA ASP A 411 -26.06 -25.60 16.22
C ASP A 411 -26.49 -24.43 15.34
N VAL A 412 -25.52 -23.60 14.95
CA VAL A 412 -25.76 -22.44 14.08
C VAL A 412 -25.69 -22.79 12.59
N THR A 413 -25.33 -24.02 12.21
CA THR A 413 -25.26 -24.44 10.80
C THR A 413 -26.62 -24.42 10.11
N HIS A 414 -27.70 -24.45 10.89
CA HIS A 414 -29.08 -24.33 10.40
C HIS A 414 -29.50 -22.88 10.11
N ILE A 415 -28.70 -21.88 10.51
CA ILE A 415 -28.96 -20.49 10.18
C ILE A 415 -28.62 -20.31 8.70
N LYS A 416 -29.60 -19.84 7.91
CA LYS A 416 -29.35 -19.51 6.50
C LYS A 416 -28.17 -18.53 6.44
N PRO A 417 -27.07 -18.89 5.77
CA PRO A 417 -25.88 -18.04 5.78
C PRO A 417 -26.19 -16.70 5.12
N LEU A 418 -25.61 -15.63 5.67
CA LEU A 418 -25.62 -14.33 5.00
C LEU A 418 -24.95 -14.48 3.63
N ARG A 419 -25.39 -13.69 2.66
CA ARG A 419 -24.69 -13.57 1.37
C ARG A 419 -23.41 -12.76 1.60
N ALA A 420 -22.32 -13.45 1.89
CA ALA A 420 -21.01 -12.87 2.13
C ALA A 420 -20.23 -12.81 0.84
N ILE A 421 -19.81 -11.61 0.47
CA ILE A 421 -19.07 -11.30 -0.75
C ILE A 421 -17.67 -10.83 -0.40
N ASN A 422 -16.68 -11.37 -1.11
CA ASN A 422 -15.34 -10.80 -1.18
C ASN A 422 -15.02 -10.54 -2.65
N TRP A 423 -14.54 -9.34 -2.95
CA TRP A 423 -14.03 -8.99 -4.28
C TRP A 423 -12.65 -9.64 -4.44
N ALA A 424 -12.66 -10.94 -4.69
CA ALA A 424 -11.48 -11.77 -4.54
C ALA A 424 -10.57 -11.76 -5.77
N TYR A 425 -10.98 -11.23 -6.92
CA TYR A 425 -10.16 -11.15 -8.14
C TYR A 425 -9.33 -12.41 -8.39
N LEU A 426 -9.95 -13.60 -8.34
CA LEU A 426 -9.23 -14.88 -8.33
C LEU A 426 -8.31 -15.07 -9.55
N SER A 427 -8.60 -14.37 -10.65
CA SER A 427 -7.82 -14.40 -11.89
C SER A 427 -6.69 -13.38 -11.97
N ASP A 428 -6.61 -12.43 -11.03
CA ASP A 428 -5.64 -11.34 -11.07
C ASP A 428 -4.27 -11.80 -10.57
N MET A 429 -3.32 -11.79 -11.50
CA MET A 429 -1.92 -11.95 -11.17
C MET A 429 -1.31 -10.57 -10.89
N PRO A 430 -0.48 -10.43 -9.83
CA PRO A 430 0.16 -11.50 -9.06
C PRO A 430 -0.55 -11.86 -7.75
N ILE A 431 -1.80 -11.42 -7.51
CA ILE A 431 -2.49 -11.53 -6.22
C ILE A 431 -2.58 -13.00 -5.80
N PHE A 432 -3.05 -13.87 -6.69
CA PHE A 432 -3.18 -15.31 -6.40
C PHE A 432 -2.33 -16.16 -7.33
N ARG A 433 -1.20 -16.65 -6.81
CA ARG A 433 -0.39 -17.68 -7.51
C ARG A 433 -1.06 -19.06 -7.52
N ASN A 434 -1.97 -19.31 -6.56
CA ASN A 434 -2.72 -20.56 -6.45
C ASN A 434 -4.21 -20.25 -6.25
N GLN A 435 -4.93 -20.11 -7.36
CA GLN A 435 -6.33 -19.70 -7.39
C GLN A 435 -7.25 -20.71 -6.67
N GLU A 436 -6.95 -22.01 -6.78
CA GLU A 436 -7.73 -23.05 -6.11
C GLU A 436 -7.59 -23.00 -4.59
N ALA A 437 -6.39 -22.74 -4.09
CA ALA A 437 -6.18 -22.57 -2.66
C ALA A 437 -6.92 -21.34 -2.13
N ALA A 438 -6.89 -20.23 -2.87
CA ALA A 438 -7.64 -19.03 -2.52
C ALA A 438 -9.17 -19.25 -2.55
N ALA A 439 -9.68 -19.94 -3.57
CA ALA A 439 -11.10 -20.27 -3.65
C ALA A 439 -11.56 -21.17 -2.48
N ARG A 440 -10.76 -22.18 -2.13
CA ARG A 440 -11.01 -23.02 -0.94
C ARG A 440 -11.00 -22.19 0.34
N ASP A 441 -10.04 -21.29 0.50
CA ASP A 441 -9.93 -20.43 1.67
C ASP A 441 -11.16 -19.51 1.83
N LEU A 442 -11.63 -18.90 0.74
CA LEU A 442 -12.87 -18.11 0.73
C LEU A 442 -14.08 -18.93 1.21
N VAL A 443 -14.23 -20.14 0.66
CA VAL A 443 -15.33 -21.06 1.04
C VAL A 443 -15.23 -21.47 2.51
N ASP A 444 -14.03 -21.84 2.97
CA ASP A 444 -13.76 -22.24 4.35
C ASP A 444 -14.08 -21.11 5.36
N HIS A 445 -14.04 -19.85 4.91
CA HIS A 445 -14.39 -18.65 5.69
C HIS A 445 -15.78 -18.08 5.38
N GLY A 446 -16.66 -18.89 4.77
CA GLY A 446 -18.08 -18.57 4.61
C GLY A 446 -18.41 -17.61 3.48
N ILE A 447 -17.45 -17.26 2.62
CA ILE A 447 -17.73 -16.51 1.39
C ILE A 447 -18.54 -17.40 0.44
N ASN A 448 -19.70 -16.91 0.06
CA ASN A 448 -20.67 -17.65 -0.73
C ASN A 448 -21.27 -16.80 -1.87
N VAL A 449 -20.68 -15.64 -2.17
CA VAL A 449 -20.98 -14.85 -3.36
C VAL A 449 -19.68 -14.67 -4.14
N PHE A 450 -19.63 -15.24 -5.34
CA PHE A 450 -18.44 -15.24 -6.18
C PHE A 450 -18.61 -14.27 -7.35
N VAL A 451 -17.73 -13.27 -7.40
CA VAL A 451 -17.78 -12.20 -8.40
C VAL A 451 -17.09 -12.66 -9.68
N THR A 452 -17.79 -12.56 -10.81
CA THR A 452 -17.20 -12.64 -12.15
C THR A 452 -16.94 -11.23 -12.65
N GLN A 453 -15.69 -10.94 -13.02
CA GLN A 453 -15.27 -9.62 -13.52
C GLN A 453 -15.70 -9.41 -14.98
N PRO A 454 -15.84 -8.15 -15.46
CA PRO A 454 -16.28 -7.85 -16.83
C PRO A 454 -15.53 -8.62 -17.92
N GLU A 455 -14.22 -8.74 -17.78
CA GLU A 455 -13.34 -9.41 -18.74
C GLU A 455 -13.52 -10.93 -18.78
N GLU A 456 -14.19 -11.50 -17.78
CA GLU A 456 -14.46 -12.92 -17.63
C GLU A 456 -15.90 -13.28 -18.05
N ILE A 457 -16.76 -12.29 -18.32
CA ILE A 457 -18.15 -12.52 -18.71
C ILE A 457 -18.23 -12.68 -20.25
N PRO A 458 -18.68 -13.84 -20.77
CA PRO A 458 -18.81 -14.04 -22.20
C PRO A 458 -19.87 -13.11 -22.83
N GLY A 459 -19.56 -12.53 -23.99
CA GLY A 459 -20.46 -11.65 -24.72
C GLY A 459 -20.73 -10.32 -24.03
N PHE A 460 -19.84 -9.89 -23.13
CA PHE A 460 -19.94 -8.66 -22.33
C PHE A 460 -20.29 -7.41 -23.15
N ALA A 461 -19.82 -7.32 -24.40
CA ALA A 461 -20.11 -6.23 -25.33
C ALA A 461 -21.51 -6.31 -25.98
N LEU A 462 -22.34 -7.28 -25.58
CA LEU A 462 -23.64 -7.62 -26.16
C LEU A 462 -23.58 -8.06 -27.63
N ASP A 463 -22.42 -8.56 -28.07
CA ASP A 463 -22.17 -9.10 -29.40
C ASP A 463 -22.47 -10.62 -29.49
N GLY A 464 -22.69 -11.25 -28.33
CA GLY A 464 -22.95 -12.68 -28.21
C GLY A 464 -21.73 -13.56 -28.43
N THR A 465 -20.52 -13.01 -28.48
CA THR A 465 -19.29 -13.78 -28.70
C THR A 465 -18.78 -14.39 -27.41
N TRP A 466 -18.38 -15.67 -27.44
CA TRP A 466 -17.79 -16.37 -26.30
C TRP A 466 -16.35 -16.69 -26.64
N VAL A 467 -15.43 -15.88 -26.13
CA VAL A 467 -14.00 -16.11 -26.33
C VAL A 467 -13.53 -17.21 -25.36
N ASP A 468 -12.83 -18.22 -25.87
CA ASP A 468 -12.44 -19.42 -25.09
C ASP A 468 -11.81 -19.10 -23.73
N ARG A 469 -10.90 -18.11 -23.70
CA ARG A 469 -10.26 -17.69 -22.46
C ARG A 469 -11.29 -17.19 -21.44
N GLN A 470 -12.16 -16.28 -21.85
CA GLN A 470 -13.21 -15.70 -20.98
C GLN A 470 -14.17 -16.79 -20.51
N ALA A 471 -14.61 -17.66 -21.43
CA ALA A 471 -15.46 -18.80 -21.11
C ALA A 471 -14.82 -19.73 -20.07
N GLY A 472 -13.51 -19.97 -20.14
CA GLY A 472 -12.79 -20.76 -19.15
C GLY A 472 -12.83 -20.17 -17.74
N HIS A 473 -12.66 -18.85 -17.60
CA HIS A 473 -12.80 -18.16 -16.31
C HIS A 473 -14.25 -18.20 -15.81
N PHE A 474 -15.21 -17.91 -16.70
CA PHE A 474 -16.64 -17.94 -16.40
C PHE A 474 -17.10 -19.30 -15.87
N VAL A 475 -16.73 -20.40 -16.54
CA VAL A 475 -17.08 -21.77 -16.15
C VAL A 475 -16.57 -22.09 -14.75
N ARG A 476 -15.36 -21.65 -14.39
CA ARG A 476 -14.82 -21.88 -13.04
C ARG A 476 -15.64 -21.17 -11.96
N ASN A 477 -15.99 -19.90 -12.18
CA ASN A 477 -16.81 -19.14 -11.24
C ASN A 477 -18.23 -19.74 -11.13
N VAL A 478 -18.79 -20.23 -12.24
CA VAL A 478 -20.05 -20.97 -12.27
C VAL A 478 -19.99 -22.23 -11.43
N GLU A 479 -18.95 -23.06 -11.57
CA GLU A 479 -18.79 -24.28 -10.77
C GLU A 479 -18.61 -23.96 -9.28
N LEU A 480 -17.85 -22.90 -8.95
CA LEU A 480 -17.67 -22.45 -7.57
C LEU A 480 -19.00 -22.00 -6.95
N ALA A 481 -19.79 -21.18 -7.66
CA ALA A 481 -21.11 -20.77 -7.22
C ALA A 481 -22.08 -21.95 -7.10
N LYS A 482 -22.09 -22.86 -8.08
CA LYS A 482 -22.94 -24.05 -8.05
C LYS A 482 -22.70 -24.90 -6.80
N GLN A 483 -21.45 -25.06 -6.40
CA GLN A 483 -21.08 -25.85 -5.23
C GLN A 483 -21.28 -25.09 -3.92
N HIS A 484 -20.98 -23.79 -3.88
CA HIS A 484 -20.80 -23.07 -2.62
C HIS A 484 -21.67 -21.82 -2.43
N GLY A 485 -22.42 -21.37 -3.43
CA GLY A 485 -23.30 -20.22 -3.28
C GLY A 485 -23.79 -19.54 -4.56
N MET A 486 -23.56 -18.24 -4.66
CA MET A 486 -24.17 -17.39 -5.66
C MET A 486 -23.11 -16.82 -6.60
N LEU A 487 -23.49 -16.62 -7.86
CA LEU A 487 -22.68 -15.92 -8.85
C LEU A 487 -23.09 -14.45 -8.93
N LEU A 488 -22.17 -13.52 -8.74
CA LEU A 488 -22.41 -12.10 -8.99
C LEU A 488 -21.73 -11.69 -10.30
N LEU A 489 -22.50 -11.17 -11.25
CA LEU A 489 -21.99 -10.73 -12.55
C LEU A 489 -21.74 -9.22 -12.48
N TYR A 490 -20.48 -8.84 -12.22
CA TYR A 490 -20.11 -7.43 -12.21
C TYR A 490 -19.82 -6.95 -13.62
N MET A 491 -20.59 -5.94 -14.06
CA MET A 491 -20.47 -5.43 -15.42
C MET A 491 -19.50 -4.24 -15.53
N GLY A 492 -19.20 -3.51 -14.46
CA GLY A 492 -18.35 -2.32 -14.54
C GLY A 492 -18.85 -1.27 -15.56
N TRP A 493 -20.16 -1.25 -15.84
CA TRP A 493 -20.78 -0.25 -16.70
C TRP A 493 -21.04 1.03 -15.91
N ASP A 494 -20.96 2.17 -16.59
CA ASP A 494 -21.38 3.45 -16.04
C ASP A 494 -22.10 4.30 -17.10
N ALA A 495 -22.59 5.48 -16.72
CA ALA A 495 -23.34 6.36 -17.62
C ALA A 495 -22.49 6.98 -18.75
N GLY A 496 -21.16 6.90 -18.69
CA GLY A 496 -20.23 7.28 -19.74
C GLY A 496 -19.68 6.09 -20.55
N ARG A 497 -19.68 4.88 -19.99
CA ARG A 497 -19.11 3.67 -20.58
C ARG A 497 -20.06 2.48 -20.40
N ASN A 498 -20.92 2.26 -21.39
CA ASN A 498 -21.84 1.12 -21.44
C ASN A 498 -22.17 0.73 -22.89
N PRO A 499 -22.54 -0.54 -23.16
CA PRO A 499 -22.98 -0.98 -24.48
C PRO A 499 -24.45 -0.62 -24.80
N LEU A 500 -25.12 0.08 -23.87
CA LEU A 500 -26.56 0.35 -23.88
C LEU A 500 -26.91 1.70 -24.53
N GLY A 501 -25.91 2.49 -24.92
CA GLY A 501 -26.11 3.82 -25.50
C GLY A 501 -26.73 4.83 -24.52
N TYR A 502 -26.70 4.52 -23.22
CA TYR A 502 -27.17 5.41 -22.17
C TYR A 502 -26.13 6.49 -21.90
N THR A 503 -26.55 7.76 -21.80
CA THR A 503 -25.68 8.88 -21.43
C THR A 503 -26.41 9.89 -20.56
N ARG A 504 -25.69 10.83 -19.93
CA ARG A 504 -26.30 11.96 -19.21
C ARG A 504 -27.30 12.76 -20.07
N GLY A 505 -27.03 12.91 -21.37
CA GLY A 505 -27.90 13.63 -22.31
C GLY A 505 -29.02 12.78 -22.91
N LYS A 506 -28.93 11.45 -22.80
CA LYS A 506 -29.91 10.48 -23.27
C LYS A 506 -30.16 9.46 -22.16
N PRO A 507 -30.98 9.79 -21.14
CA PRO A 507 -31.20 8.96 -19.96
C PRO A 507 -32.17 7.79 -20.21
N THR A 508 -32.07 7.18 -21.39
CA THR A 508 -32.83 6.02 -21.83
C THR A 508 -31.89 5.06 -22.56
N ILE A 509 -32.09 3.76 -22.34
CA ILE A 509 -31.36 2.73 -23.08
C ILE A 509 -31.77 2.81 -24.56
N ASP A 510 -30.78 2.73 -25.45
CA ASP A 510 -31.03 2.66 -26.88
C ASP A 510 -31.89 1.42 -27.23
N PRO A 511 -32.99 1.55 -27.99
CA PRO A 511 -33.89 0.42 -28.26
C PRO A 511 -33.20 -0.80 -28.88
N ALA A 512 -32.27 -0.59 -29.81
CA ALA A 512 -31.54 -1.70 -30.44
C ALA A 512 -30.53 -2.32 -29.45
N ALA A 513 -29.91 -1.52 -28.59
CA ALA A 513 -29.05 -2.04 -27.53
C ALA A 513 -29.82 -2.80 -26.46
N LYS A 514 -31.04 -2.35 -26.11
CA LYS A 514 -31.95 -3.08 -25.23
C LYS A 514 -32.27 -4.46 -25.79
N GLU A 515 -32.59 -4.57 -27.07
CA GLU A 515 -32.86 -5.87 -27.70
C GLU A 515 -31.64 -6.80 -27.60
N ARG A 516 -30.44 -6.29 -27.90
CA ARG A 516 -29.19 -7.07 -27.74
C ARG A 516 -28.95 -7.50 -26.30
N LEU A 517 -29.20 -6.61 -25.32
CA LEU A 517 -29.12 -6.93 -23.89
C LEU A 517 -30.03 -8.11 -23.55
N LEU A 518 -31.29 -8.07 -23.97
CA LEU A 518 -32.26 -9.12 -23.65
C LEU A 518 -31.92 -10.45 -24.32
N VAL A 519 -31.45 -10.44 -25.57
CA VAL A 519 -30.96 -11.65 -26.25
C VAL A 519 -29.77 -12.24 -25.51
N TRP A 520 -28.81 -11.40 -25.13
CA TRP A 520 -27.61 -11.83 -24.42
C TRP A 520 -27.93 -12.37 -23.02
N VAL A 521 -28.72 -11.66 -22.21
CA VAL A 521 -29.19 -12.14 -20.90
C VAL A 521 -30.01 -13.42 -21.04
N GLY A 522 -30.84 -13.55 -22.08
CA GLY A 522 -31.58 -14.79 -22.36
C GLY A 522 -30.67 -15.99 -22.58
N LYS A 523 -29.58 -15.82 -23.35
CA LYS A 523 -28.56 -16.87 -23.53
C LYS A 523 -27.86 -17.21 -22.22
N LEU A 524 -27.50 -16.20 -21.44
CA LEU A 524 -26.83 -16.37 -20.15
C LEU A 524 -27.72 -17.11 -19.15
N PHE A 525 -28.99 -16.71 -19.05
CA PHE A 525 -30.01 -17.35 -18.23
C PHE A 525 -30.18 -18.83 -18.60
N ALA A 526 -30.31 -19.13 -19.89
CA ALA A 526 -30.46 -20.50 -20.38
C ALA A 526 -29.21 -21.35 -20.05
N TYR A 527 -28.02 -20.78 -20.25
CA TYR A 527 -26.76 -21.44 -19.92
C TYR A 527 -26.64 -21.73 -18.42
N LEU A 528 -26.81 -20.72 -17.55
CA LEU A 528 -26.70 -20.86 -16.10
C LEU A 528 -27.73 -21.87 -15.56
N THR A 529 -28.97 -21.83 -16.07
CA THR A 529 -30.00 -22.80 -15.72
C THR A 529 -29.58 -24.22 -16.11
N ALA A 530 -29.02 -24.42 -17.31
CA ALA A 530 -28.52 -25.72 -17.75
C ALA A 530 -27.33 -26.22 -16.92
N GLN A 531 -26.55 -25.32 -16.31
CA GLN A 531 -25.47 -25.67 -15.36
C GLN A 531 -25.98 -25.95 -13.93
N GLY A 532 -27.29 -25.80 -13.67
CA GLY A 532 -27.88 -25.98 -12.34
C GLY A 532 -27.82 -24.74 -11.44
N LEU A 533 -27.66 -23.54 -12.02
CA LEU A 533 -27.75 -22.26 -11.33
C LEU A 533 -29.10 -21.58 -11.64
N PRO A 534 -30.13 -21.78 -10.80
CA PRO A 534 -31.41 -21.09 -10.96
C PRO A 534 -31.28 -19.57 -10.74
N PRO A 535 -32.31 -18.78 -11.11
CA PRO A 535 -32.24 -17.31 -11.11
C PRO A 535 -31.97 -16.68 -9.74
N ASP A 536 -32.33 -17.34 -8.64
CA ASP A 536 -32.07 -16.88 -7.27
C ASP A 536 -30.63 -17.16 -6.79
N ARG A 537 -29.84 -17.86 -7.61
CA ARG A 537 -28.43 -18.21 -7.37
C ARG A 537 -27.45 -17.39 -8.21
N TRP A 538 -27.92 -16.35 -8.89
CA TRP A 538 -27.05 -15.34 -9.49
C TRP A 538 -27.71 -13.97 -9.55
N ALA A 539 -26.92 -12.90 -9.64
CA ALA A 539 -27.42 -11.54 -9.78
C ALA A 539 -26.61 -10.72 -10.78
N PHE A 540 -27.27 -9.71 -11.32
CA PHE A 540 -26.70 -8.75 -12.24
C PHE A 540 -26.26 -7.49 -11.49
N TYR A 541 -25.00 -7.10 -11.62
CA TYR A 541 -24.44 -5.93 -10.94
C TYR A 541 -23.87 -4.93 -11.97
N PRO A 542 -24.71 -4.03 -12.53
CA PRO A 542 -24.31 -3.16 -13.64
C PRO A 542 -23.17 -2.21 -13.29
N THR A 543 -23.24 -1.57 -12.13
CA THR A 543 -22.42 -0.42 -11.76
C THR A 543 -22.05 -0.53 -10.29
N ASP A 544 -20.79 -0.23 -9.99
CA ASP A 544 -20.29 -0.08 -8.62
C ASP A 544 -20.40 1.37 -8.16
N GLU A 545 -20.78 1.58 -6.91
CA GLU A 545 -20.95 2.91 -6.27
C GLU A 545 -21.59 4.00 -7.17
N PRO A 546 -22.80 3.78 -7.73
CA PRO A 546 -23.38 4.69 -8.71
C PRO A 546 -23.65 6.09 -8.14
N ASP A 547 -23.19 7.13 -8.87
CA ASP A 547 -23.62 8.52 -8.64
C ASP A 547 -25.10 8.71 -9.01
N ARG A 548 -25.61 9.95 -8.95
CA ARG A 548 -27.01 10.23 -9.31
C ARG A 548 -27.37 9.77 -10.73
N THR A 549 -26.49 9.94 -11.71
CA THR A 549 -26.72 9.47 -13.08
C THR A 549 -26.57 7.95 -13.15
N GLY A 550 -25.58 7.37 -12.47
CA GLY A 550 -25.39 5.93 -12.33
C GLY A 550 -26.64 5.25 -11.77
N LEU A 551 -27.32 5.84 -10.79
CA LEU A 551 -28.57 5.29 -10.24
C LEU A 551 -29.71 5.28 -11.26
N GLN A 552 -29.81 6.31 -12.11
CA GLN A 552 -30.77 6.34 -13.20
C GLN A 552 -30.45 5.30 -14.28
N PHE A 553 -29.17 5.08 -14.55
CA PHE A 553 -28.69 4.02 -15.43
C PHE A 553 -29.05 2.63 -14.89
N VAL A 554 -28.70 2.34 -13.64
CA VAL A 554 -29.04 1.08 -12.95
C VAL A 554 -30.55 0.85 -12.97
N LYS A 555 -31.35 1.88 -12.69
CA LYS A 555 -32.82 1.79 -12.78
C LYS A 555 -33.28 1.44 -14.20
N ALA A 556 -32.73 2.08 -15.23
CA ALA A 556 -33.12 1.79 -16.61
C ALA A 556 -32.77 0.34 -17.02
N VAL A 557 -31.63 -0.19 -16.55
CA VAL A 557 -31.25 -1.59 -16.74
C VAL A 557 -32.22 -2.51 -16.00
N ALA A 558 -32.49 -2.25 -14.72
CA ALA A 558 -33.40 -3.04 -13.90
C ALA A 558 -34.81 -3.10 -14.52
N GLU A 559 -35.38 -1.97 -14.95
CA GLU A 559 -36.69 -1.93 -15.61
C GLU A 559 -36.71 -2.71 -16.94
N ALA A 560 -35.60 -2.74 -17.67
CA ALA A 560 -35.51 -3.52 -18.90
C ALA A 560 -35.50 -5.03 -18.61
N LEU A 561 -34.77 -5.46 -17.58
CA LEU A 561 -34.65 -6.86 -17.18
C LEU A 561 -35.91 -7.37 -16.49
N GLU A 562 -36.49 -6.60 -15.56
CA GLU A 562 -37.70 -6.98 -14.80
C GLU A 562 -38.90 -7.23 -15.72
N ARG A 563 -39.08 -6.39 -16.75
CA ARG A 563 -40.15 -6.58 -17.75
C ARG A 563 -39.97 -7.83 -18.59
N TRP A 564 -38.73 -8.27 -18.79
CA TRP A 564 -38.42 -9.47 -19.57
C TRP A 564 -38.51 -10.73 -18.70
N ASN A 565 -37.91 -10.70 -17.51
CA ASN A 565 -37.95 -11.78 -16.54
C ASN A 565 -37.77 -11.24 -15.11
N PRO A 566 -38.84 -11.18 -14.29
CA PRO A 566 -38.79 -10.64 -12.94
C PRO A 566 -38.06 -11.55 -11.93
N SER A 567 -37.61 -12.75 -12.34
CA SER A 567 -36.83 -13.65 -11.48
C SER A 567 -35.33 -13.34 -11.45
N ILE A 568 -34.84 -12.49 -12.35
CA ILE A 568 -33.44 -12.04 -12.31
C ILE A 568 -33.24 -11.10 -11.12
N GLN A 569 -32.19 -11.37 -10.34
CA GLN A 569 -31.79 -10.54 -9.19
C GLN A 569 -30.83 -9.42 -9.57
#